data_AF-A0A539CSI4-F1
#
_entry.id   AF-A0A539CSI4-F1
#
_cell.length_a   1.000
_cell.length_b   1.000
_cell.length_c   1.000
_cell.angle_alpha   90.00
_cell.angle_beta   90.00
_cell.angle_gamma   90.00
#
_symmetry.space_group_name_H-M   'P 1'
#
loop_
_entity.id
_entity.type
_entity.pdbx_description
1 polymer ?
#
loop_
_entity_poly.entity_id
_entity_poly.type
_entity_poly.pdbx_seq_one_letter_code
_entity_poly.pdbx_strand_id
1 'polypeptide(L)'
;MKRAWPDWTPPPQMLKRRPDLPRHMAGGIDNPLGARAIYLGSSMYRIHGSNEPDTIGAAVSSGCIRMTNRDVVDLADWVKIGTKVVVLR
;
A
#
# COMPACT_ATOMS: atom_id res chain seq x y z
N MET A 1 -0.81 -2.72 -12.12
CA MET A 1 -2.10 -3.43 -11.87
C MET A 1 -2.85 -2.75 -10.72
N LYS A 2 -4.14 -3.02 -10.54
CA LYS A 2 -4.92 -2.58 -9.37
C LYS A 2 -5.53 -3.80 -8.68
N ARG A 3 -5.65 -3.77 -7.35
CA ARG A 3 -6.34 -4.84 -6.58
C ARG A 3 -7.22 -4.25 -5.49
N ALA A 4 -8.42 -4.80 -5.35
CA ALA A 4 -9.27 -4.61 -4.18
C ALA A 4 -8.86 -5.59 -3.09
N TRP A 5 -8.81 -5.09 -1.84
CA TRP A 5 -8.40 -5.86 -0.65
C TRP A 5 -7.20 -6.78 -0.94
N PRO A 6 -6.03 -6.21 -1.28
CA PRO A 6 -4.87 -6.99 -1.67
C PRO A 6 -4.30 -7.79 -0.49
N ASP A 7 -3.78 -8.97 -0.78
CA ASP A 7 -2.94 -9.69 0.16
C ASP A 7 -1.64 -8.94 0.42
N TRP A 8 -1.10 -9.14 1.62
CA TRP A 8 0.12 -8.51 2.07
C TRP A 8 1.15 -9.52 2.56
N THR A 9 2.35 -9.39 2.00
CA THR A 9 3.57 -10.01 2.50
C THR A 9 4.51 -8.90 2.94
N PRO A 10 4.92 -8.85 4.22
CA PRO A 10 5.86 -7.84 4.69
C PRO A 10 7.20 -7.97 3.95
N PRO A 11 7.85 -6.85 3.58
CA PRO A 11 9.19 -6.89 3.01
C PRO A 11 10.20 -7.54 3.98
N PRO A 12 11.24 -8.23 3.49
CA PRO A 12 12.24 -8.88 4.35
C PRO A 12 12.88 -7.94 5.38
N GLN A 13 13.11 -6.67 5.02
CA GLN A 13 13.66 -5.67 5.93
C GLN A 13 12.71 -5.34 7.09
N MET A 14 11.39 -5.40 6.86
CA MET A 14 10.39 -5.19 7.89
C MET A 14 10.35 -6.39 8.85
N LEU A 15 10.40 -7.62 8.33
CA LEU A 15 10.50 -8.84 9.14
C LEU A 15 11.76 -8.87 10.02
N LYS A 16 12.89 -8.32 9.54
CA LYS A 16 14.10 -8.18 10.36
C LYS A 16 13.90 -7.24 11.56
N ARG A 17 13.13 -6.16 11.40
CA ARG A 17 12.84 -5.19 12.48
C ARG A 17 11.68 -5.63 13.38
N ARG A 18 10.71 -6.34 12.82
CA ARG A 18 9.50 -6.81 13.48
C ARG A 18 9.27 -8.29 13.13
N PRO A 19 10.02 -9.21 13.78
CA PRO A 19 9.91 -10.65 13.52
C PRO A 19 8.54 -11.25 13.92
N ASP A 20 7.78 -10.51 14.73
CA ASP A 20 6.42 -10.83 15.18
C ASP A 20 5.35 -10.70 14.09
N LEU A 21 5.65 -10.01 12.98
CA LEU A 21 4.68 -9.82 11.91
C LEU A 21 4.35 -11.15 11.21
N PRO A 22 3.09 -11.32 10.76
CA PRO A 22 2.72 -12.48 9.97
C PRO A 22 3.47 -12.48 8.64
N ARG A 23 3.86 -13.67 8.17
CA ARG A 23 4.53 -13.82 6.85
C ARG A 23 3.60 -13.54 5.68
N HIS A 24 2.30 -13.65 5.91
CA HIS A 24 1.25 -13.40 4.94
C HIS A 24 -0.01 -12.96 5.67
N MET A 25 -0.70 -11.98 5.12
CA MET A 25 -2.01 -11.55 5.57
C MET A 25 -2.93 -11.45 4.37
N ALA A 26 -4.09 -12.12 4.44
CA ALA A 26 -5.12 -11.98 3.42
C ALA A 26 -5.66 -10.55 3.37
N GLY A 27 -6.27 -10.17 2.25
CA GLY A 27 -7.04 -8.93 2.16
C GLY A 27 -8.11 -8.82 3.26
N GLY A 28 -8.21 -7.64 3.89
CA GLY A 28 -9.18 -7.40 4.98
C GLY A 28 -8.92 -6.10 5.71
N ILE A 29 -9.78 -5.78 6.69
CA ILE A 29 -9.74 -4.52 7.44
C ILE A 29 -8.43 -4.33 8.23
N ASP A 30 -7.85 -5.42 8.72
CA ASP A 30 -6.60 -5.42 9.48
C ASP A 30 -5.36 -5.39 8.57
N ASN A 31 -5.54 -5.48 7.25
CA ASN A 31 -4.42 -5.52 6.31
C ASN A 31 -3.78 -4.12 6.15
N PRO A 32 -2.46 -3.99 6.29
CA PRO A 32 -1.78 -2.69 6.21
C PRO A 32 -1.80 -2.06 4.81
N LEU A 33 -2.16 -2.83 3.77
CA LEU A 33 -2.40 -2.30 2.43
C LEU A 33 -3.79 -1.66 2.28
N GLY A 34 -4.71 -1.91 3.20
CA GLY A 34 -6.04 -1.33 3.20
C GLY A 34 -6.92 -1.75 2.02
N ALA A 35 -7.86 -0.88 1.66
CA ALA A 35 -8.95 -1.22 0.74
C ALA A 35 -8.51 -1.43 -0.72
N ARG A 36 -7.44 -0.75 -1.17
CA ARG A 36 -6.91 -0.84 -2.54
C ARG A 36 -5.40 -0.75 -2.56
N ALA A 37 -4.80 -1.40 -3.56
CA ALA A 37 -3.42 -1.13 -3.97
C ALA A 37 -3.30 -0.95 -5.49
N ILE A 38 -2.52 0.05 -5.88
CA ILE A 38 -2.10 0.35 -7.25
C ILE A 38 -0.59 0.09 -7.34
N TYR A 39 -0.22 -0.89 -8.16
CA TYR A 39 1.16 -1.37 -8.26
C TYR A 39 1.91 -0.63 -9.36
N LEU A 40 3.10 -0.12 -9.02
CA LEU A 40 3.89 0.73 -9.89
C LEU A 40 4.89 -0.09 -10.72
N GLY A 41 4.46 -0.50 -11.92
CA GLY A 41 5.28 -1.25 -12.87
C GLY A 41 5.79 -2.58 -12.29
N SER A 42 7.07 -2.86 -12.50
CA SER A 42 7.80 -4.00 -11.93
C SER A 42 8.47 -3.70 -10.59
N SER A 43 8.20 -2.53 -9.99
CA SER A 43 8.80 -2.14 -8.72
C SER A 43 8.11 -2.79 -7.52
N MET A 44 8.77 -2.72 -6.36
CA MET A 44 8.18 -3.11 -5.06
C MET A 44 7.27 -2.01 -4.47
N TYR A 45 7.18 -0.86 -5.14
CA TYR A 45 6.39 0.29 -4.66
C TYR A 45 4.94 0.23 -5.16
N ARG A 46 4.06 0.79 -4.33
CA ARG A 46 2.62 0.83 -4.55
C ARG A 46 2.05 2.07 -3.89
N ILE A 47 0.97 2.59 -4.49
CA ILE A 47 0.05 3.52 -3.84
C ILE A 47 -1.04 2.65 -3.22
N HIS A 48 -1.25 2.74 -1.91
CA HIS A 48 -2.20 1.87 -1.22
C HIS A 48 -2.91 2.58 -0.07
N GLY A 49 -3.99 1.95 0.41
CA GLY A 49 -4.74 2.42 1.57
C GLY A 49 -3.99 2.14 2.87
N SER A 50 -4.73 2.13 3.98
CA SER A 50 -4.12 1.88 5.29
C SER A 50 -5.12 1.43 6.33
N ASN A 51 -4.69 0.57 7.25
CA ASN A 51 -5.38 0.24 8.49
C ASN A 51 -4.98 1.15 9.67
N GLU A 52 -4.03 2.08 9.49
CA GLU A 52 -3.58 3.05 10.49
C GLU A 52 -3.72 4.47 9.91
N PRO A 53 -4.95 5.01 9.79
CA PRO A 53 -5.20 6.28 9.11
C PRO A 53 -4.50 7.47 9.76
N ASP A 54 -4.24 7.42 11.08
CA ASP A 54 -3.59 8.50 11.82
C ASP A 54 -2.09 8.67 11.47
N THR A 55 -1.51 7.72 10.73
CA THR A 55 -0.11 7.77 10.29
C THR A 55 0.07 8.48 8.94
N ILE A 56 -1.02 8.83 8.26
CA ILE A 56 -0.98 9.52 6.97
C ILE A 56 -0.38 10.92 7.15
N GLY A 57 0.61 11.25 6.30
CA GLY A 57 1.39 12.49 6.39
C GLY A 57 2.71 12.36 7.16
N ALA A 58 2.97 11.22 7.82
CA ALA A 58 4.24 10.95 8.50
C ALA A 58 5.18 10.06 7.66
N ALA A 59 6.50 10.21 7.87
CA ALA A 59 7.54 9.44 7.20
C ALA A 59 7.74 8.03 7.81
N VAL A 60 6.67 7.23 7.88
CA VAL A 60 6.66 5.91 8.54
C VAL A 60 6.64 4.71 7.58
N SER A 61 6.53 4.96 6.27
CA SER A 61 6.46 3.88 5.29
C SER A 61 7.85 3.32 4.96
N SER A 62 7.92 2.07 4.50
CA SER A 62 9.14 1.51 3.88
C SER A 62 9.22 1.85 2.38
N GLY A 63 8.80 3.07 2.01
CA GLY A 63 8.88 3.64 0.67
C GLY A 63 7.62 3.53 -0.19
N CYS A 64 6.58 2.80 0.23
CA CYS A 64 5.26 2.87 -0.42
C CYS A 64 4.55 4.19 -0.09
N ILE A 65 3.60 4.59 -0.94
CA ILE A 65 2.78 5.79 -0.75
C ILE A 65 1.47 5.35 -0.11
N ARG A 66 1.20 5.82 1.11
CA ARG A 66 -0.02 5.52 1.86
C ARG A 66 -1.05 6.63 1.66
N MET A 67 -2.31 6.24 1.56
CA MET A 67 -3.48 7.14 1.56
C MET A 67 -4.51 6.62 2.56
N THR A 68 -5.52 7.42 2.87
CA THR A 68 -6.70 6.88 3.55
C THR A 68 -7.40 5.85 2.65
N ASN A 69 -8.17 4.93 3.24
CA ASN A 69 -8.90 3.92 2.45
C ASN A 69 -9.91 4.54 1.49
N ARG A 70 -10.50 5.69 1.84
CA ARG A 70 -11.42 6.40 0.95
C ARG A 70 -10.67 6.95 -0.26
N ASP A 71 -9.59 7.69 -0.03
CA ASP A 71 -8.88 8.37 -1.11
C ASP A 71 -8.23 7.40 -2.10
N VAL A 72 -7.73 6.25 -1.62
CA VAL A 72 -7.16 5.24 -2.52
C VAL A 72 -8.23 4.54 -3.36
N VAL A 73 -9.45 4.40 -2.84
CA VAL A 73 -10.58 3.85 -3.60
C VAL A 73 -10.94 4.82 -4.72
N ASP A 74 -11.14 6.09 -4.38
CA ASP A 74 -11.47 7.14 -5.34
C ASP A 74 -10.39 7.25 -6.44
N LEU A 75 -9.11 7.28 -6.04
CA LEU A 75 -7.99 7.30 -6.99
C LEU A 75 -7.97 6.06 -7.88
N ALA A 76 -8.16 4.87 -7.30
CA ALA A 76 -8.16 3.62 -8.04
C ALA A 76 -9.28 3.55 -9.07
N ASP A 77 -10.43 4.19 -8.84
CA ASP A 77 -11.54 4.21 -9.79
C ASP A 77 -11.28 5.20 -10.94
N TRP A 78 -10.52 6.28 -10.70
CA TRP A 78 -10.25 7.32 -11.70
C TRP A 78 -9.12 6.99 -12.67
N VAL A 79 -8.00 6.47 -12.17
CA VAL A 79 -6.78 6.31 -13.00
C VAL A 79 -6.89 5.09 -13.92
N LYS A 80 -6.14 5.02 -15.02
CA LYS A 80 -6.10 3.82 -15.88
C LYS A 80 -4.82 3.02 -15.61
N ILE A 81 -4.83 1.72 -15.92
CA ILE A 81 -3.58 0.96 -15.93
C ILE A 81 -2.68 1.57 -17.00
N GLY A 82 -1.42 1.85 -16.65
CA GLY A 82 -0.47 2.54 -17.52
C GLY A 82 -0.40 4.06 -17.32
N THR A 83 -1.23 4.65 -16.44
CA THR A 83 -1.09 6.06 -16.05
C THR A 83 0.32 6.32 -15.50
N LYS A 84 0.98 7.35 -16.04
CA LYS A 84 2.34 7.74 -15.63
C LYS A 84 2.32 8.26 -14.20
N VAL A 85 3.26 7.77 -13.38
CA VAL A 85 3.53 8.27 -12.02
C VAL A 85 4.93 8.87 -12.00
N VAL A 86 5.04 10.09 -11.47
CA VAL A 86 6.31 10.78 -11.27
C VAL A 86 6.40 11.15 -9.79
N VAL A 87 7.46 10.71 -9.11
CA VAL A 87 7.72 11.03 -7.71
C VAL A 87 8.83 12.06 -7.67
N LEU A 88 8.51 13.24 -7.13
CA LEU A 88 9.44 14.34 -6.95
C LEU A 88 9.97 14.34 -5.51
N ARG A 89 11.08 15.05 -5.29
CA ARG A 89 11.68 15.23 -3.97
C ARG A 89 11.19 16.53 -3.33
#